data_AF-A0A2S0NJG6-F1
#
_entry.id   AF-A0A2S0NJG6-F1
#
_cell.length_a   1.000
_cell.length_b   1.000
_cell.length_c   1.000
_cell.angle_alpha   90.00
_cell.angle_beta   90.00
_cell.angle_gamma   90.00
#
_symmetry.space_group_name_H-M   'P 1'
#
loop_
_entity.id
_entity.type
_entity.pdbx_description
1 polymer ?
#
loop_
_entity_poly.entity_id
_entity_poly.type
_entity_poly.pdbx_seq_one_letter_code
_entity_poly.pdbx_strand_id
1 'polypeptide(L)'
;MNEKKLLKEVIDNSIIEWFKLTSNQELNKVRENLQVIKSNLPLFEKSIDFDGELRKTETQFGAIQTVADIKFLVSKPEMSLETMMLGDMSKLMENMFSNMFNSFNKGVNSVLNIKTILDEKIGLEEPFDQIDPKDIEYLCFVELKKIHEKLKELISSDANDCENVYSEYEQMVNSTDLDFIMQKNEMIQRYYLKLKPNHVMENMMIGGTDEMQKEILAFQNVVNITGEIELFIKLFKIIKAKI
;
A
#
# COMPACT_ATOMS: atom_id res chain seq x y z
N MET A 1 22.01 35.08 -3.69
CA MET A 1 21.68 34.33 -2.46
C MET A 1 21.17 32.97 -2.91
N ASN A 2 21.82 31.87 -2.50
CA ASN A 2 21.22 30.55 -2.69
C ASN A 2 20.07 30.44 -1.69
N GLU A 3 18.83 30.32 -2.15
CA GLU A 3 17.71 29.98 -1.28
C GLU A 3 18.01 28.66 -0.60
N LYS A 4 18.02 28.67 0.74
CA LYS A 4 18.16 27.44 1.52
C LYS A 4 16.87 26.65 1.36
N LYS A 5 16.98 25.45 0.78
CA LYS A 5 15.86 24.54 0.64
C LYS A 5 15.42 24.06 2.02
N LEU A 6 14.13 24.11 2.32
CA LEU A 6 13.59 23.61 3.59
C LEU A 6 13.38 22.10 3.54
N LEU A 7 13.42 21.43 4.70
CA LEU A 7 13.13 20.01 4.81
C LEU A 7 11.75 19.69 4.19
N LYS A 8 10.74 20.53 4.43
CA LYS A 8 9.42 20.46 3.82
C LYS A 8 9.43 20.28 2.31
N GLU A 9 10.24 21.08 1.61
CA GLU A 9 10.29 21.08 0.16
C GLU A 9 10.97 19.80 -0.36
N VAL A 10 11.97 19.28 0.36
CA VAL A 10 12.60 18.00 0.03
C VAL A 10 11.62 16.85 0.22
N ILE A 11 10.90 16.82 1.35
CA ILE A 11 9.92 15.78 1.67
C ILE A 11 8.73 15.83 0.71
N ASP A 12 8.16 17.00 0.45
CA ASP A 12 6.99 17.13 -0.44
C ASP A 12 7.31 16.70 -1.87
N ASN A 13 8.44 17.14 -2.41
CA ASN A 13 8.89 16.70 -3.73
C ASN A 13 9.16 15.18 -3.76
N SER A 14 9.67 14.62 -2.67
CA SER A 14 9.91 13.16 -2.56
C SER A 14 8.62 12.37 -2.51
N ILE A 15 7.61 12.85 -1.78
CA ILE A 15 6.28 12.24 -1.72
C ILE A 15 5.61 12.30 -3.10
N ILE A 16 5.69 13.44 -3.81
CA ILE A 16 5.08 13.56 -5.14
C ILE A 16 5.75 12.61 -6.14
N GLU A 17 7.09 12.56 -6.13
CA GLU A 17 7.87 11.65 -6.97
C GLU A 17 7.55 10.18 -6.66
N TRP A 18 7.60 9.82 -5.37
CA TRP A 18 7.26 8.48 -4.88
C TRP A 18 5.86 8.07 -5.30
N PHE A 19 4.87 8.95 -5.11
CA PHE A 19 3.48 8.66 -5.45
C PHE A 19 3.34 8.36 -6.94
N LYS A 20 3.94 9.17 -7.82
CA LYS A 20 3.91 8.94 -9.28
C LYS A 20 4.57 7.60 -9.66
N LEU A 21 5.70 7.27 -9.05
CA LEU A 21 6.39 6.00 -9.31
C LEU A 21 5.55 4.80 -8.87
N THR A 22 5.03 4.82 -7.65
CA THR A 22 4.32 3.67 -7.09
C THR A 22 2.91 3.52 -7.66
N SER A 23 2.23 4.62 -7.99
CA SER A 23 0.92 4.60 -8.63
C SER A 23 0.96 4.07 -10.06
N ASN A 24 2.05 4.32 -10.81
CA ASN A 24 2.28 3.69 -12.10
C ASN A 24 2.48 2.17 -11.99
N GLN A 25 3.19 1.71 -10.95
CA GLN A 25 3.33 0.27 -10.69
C GLN A 25 1.98 -0.37 -10.36
N GLU A 26 1.18 0.30 -9.54
CA GLU A 26 -0.17 -0.16 -9.20
C GLU A 26 -1.10 -0.20 -10.42
N LEU A 27 -1.07 0.83 -11.27
CA LEU A 27 -1.82 0.84 -12.54
C LEU A 27 -1.47 -0.37 -13.41
N ASN A 28 -0.19 -0.74 -13.50
CA ASN A 28 0.23 -1.91 -14.26
C ASN A 28 -0.32 -3.21 -13.64
N LYS A 29 -0.26 -3.37 -12.31
CA LYS A 29 -0.84 -4.52 -11.61
C LYS A 29 -2.35 -4.62 -11.83
N VAL A 30 -3.07 -3.50 -11.70
CA VAL A 30 -4.52 -3.47 -11.94
C VAL A 30 -4.85 -3.79 -13.39
N ARG A 31 -4.05 -3.28 -14.35
CA ARG A 31 -4.20 -3.59 -15.78
C ARG A 31 -4.03 -5.09 -16.05
N GLU A 32 -3.03 -5.74 -15.47
CA GLU A 32 -2.81 -7.18 -15.57
C GLU A 32 -3.99 -7.96 -14.97
N ASN A 33 -4.44 -7.59 -13.77
CA ASN A 33 -5.60 -8.21 -13.13
C ASN A 33 -6.88 -8.07 -13.97
N LEU A 34 -7.10 -6.90 -14.57
CA LEU A 34 -8.24 -6.65 -15.45
C LEU A 34 -8.17 -7.49 -16.73
N GLN A 35 -6.99 -7.71 -17.31
CA GLN A 35 -6.85 -8.61 -18.47
C GLN A 35 -7.29 -10.04 -18.13
N VAL A 36 -6.90 -10.55 -16.96
CA VAL A 36 -7.31 -11.87 -16.47
C VAL A 36 -8.83 -11.94 -16.26
N ILE A 37 -9.44 -10.90 -15.68
CA ILE A 37 -10.90 -10.81 -15.51
C ILE A 37 -11.60 -10.80 -16.87
N LYS A 38 -11.14 -9.96 -17.81
CA LYS A 38 -11.71 -9.87 -19.18
C LYS A 38 -11.64 -11.22 -19.91
N SER A 39 -10.53 -11.95 -19.79
CA SER A 39 -10.38 -13.26 -20.43
C SER A 39 -11.29 -14.33 -19.83
N ASN A 40 -11.58 -14.27 -18.53
CA ASN A 40 -12.40 -15.26 -17.83
C ASN A 40 -13.89 -14.93 -17.84
N LEU A 41 -14.25 -13.66 -18.04
CA LEU A 41 -15.65 -13.21 -18.00
C LEU A 41 -15.94 -12.23 -19.16
N PRO A 42 -16.07 -12.71 -20.41
CA PRO A 42 -16.24 -11.85 -21.61
C PRO A 42 -17.50 -10.98 -21.60
N LEU A 43 -18.50 -11.34 -20.79
CA LEU A 43 -19.73 -10.56 -20.63
C LEU A 43 -19.50 -9.20 -19.95
N PHE A 44 -18.41 -9.03 -19.20
CA PHE A 44 -18.08 -7.80 -18.48
C PHE A 44 -17.48 -6.70 -19.36
N GLU A 45 -16.88 -7.06 -20.50
CA GLU A 45 -16.32 -6.09 -21.44
C GLU A 45 -17.41 -5.24 -22.13
N LYS A 46 -18.64 -5.75 -22.19
CA LYS A 46 -19.78 -5.05 -22.81
C LYS A 46 -20.47 -4.05 -21.88
N SER A 47 -20.23 -4.12 -20.57
CA SER A 47 -20.93 -3.31 -19.56
C SER A 47 -20.09 -2.13 -19.03
N ILE A 48 -18.76 -2.15 -19.17
CA ILE A 48 -17.87 -1.05 -18.78
C ILE A 48 -16.67 -0.89 -19.72
N ASP A 49 -16.34 0.37 -20.04
CA ASP A 49 -15.05 0.75 -20.65
C ASP A 49 -13.94 0.81 -19.59
N PHE A 50 -13.44 -0.36 -19.19
CA PHE A 50 -12.35 -0.47 -18.20
C PHE A 50 -11.08 0.24 -18.64
N ASP A 51 -10.83 0.29 -19.95
CA ASP A 51 -9.67 0.99 -20.50
C ASP A 51 -9.86 2.51 -20.37
N GLY A 52 -11.10 2.98 -20.49
CA GLY A 52 -11.52 4.34 -20.14
C GLY A 52 -11.27 4.67 -18.67
N GLU A 53 -11.71 3.83 -17.73
CA GLU A 53 -11.49 4.05 -16.29
C GLU A 53 -9.99 4.00 -15.91
N LEU A 54 -9.23 3.07 -16.47
CA LEU A 54 -7.76 3.04 -16.31
C LEU A 54 -7.11 4.34 -16.78
N ARG A 55 -7.48 4.83 -17.98
CA ARG A 55 -6.95 6.09 -18.51
C ARG A 55 -7.34 7.30 -17.66
N LYS A 56 -8.56 7.33 -17.11
CA LYS A 56 -8.99 8.39 -16.18
C LYS A 56 -8.14 8.38 -14.92
N THR A 57 -7.93 7.22 -14.31
CA THR A 57 -7.08 7.07 -13.11
C THR A 57 -5.63 7.45 -13.40
N GLU A 58 -5.07 6.99 -14.52
CA GLU A 58 -3.73 7.36 -14.98
C GLU A 58 -3.58 8.88 -15.16
N THR A 59 -4.58 9.52 -15.78
CA THR A 59 -4.60 10.98 -15.93
C THR A 59 -4.66 11.69 -14.58
N GLN A 60 -5.48 11.19 -13.64
CA GLN A 60 -5.58 11.74 -12.29
C GLN A 60 -4.25 11.62 -11.52
N PHE A 61 -3.57 10.48 -11.61
CA PHE A 61 -2.25 10.28 -10.97
C PHE A 61 -1.17 11.16 -11.61
N GLY A 62 -1.18 11.32 -12.94
CA GLY A 62 -0.27 12.19 -13.66
C GLY A 62 -0.46 13.68 -13.32
N ALA A 63 -1.70 14.08 -13.02
CA ALA A 63 -2.05 15.47 -12.71
C ALA A 63 -1.63 15.94 -11.31
N ILE A 64 -1.22 15.03 -10.41
CA ILE A 64 -0.78 15.37 -9.05
C ILE A 64 0.37 16.39 -9.07
N GLN A 65 0.18 17.50 -8.36
CA GLN A 65 1.21 18.54 -8.19
C GLN A 65 1.59 18.75 -6.71
N THR A 66 0.73 18.37 -5.77
CA THR A 66 0.90 18.62 -4.35
C THR A 66 0.60 17.40 -3.49
N VAL A 67 1.12 17.37 -2.26
CA VAL A 67 0.75 16.36 -1.26
C VAL A 67 -0.74 16.44 -0.90
N ALA A 68 -1.36 17.62 -1.01
CA ALA A 68 -2.79 17.78 -0.80
C ALA A 68 -3.62 17.08 -1.89
N ASP A 69 -3.17 17.12 -3.15
CA ASP A 69 -3.82 16.40 -4.25
C ASP A 69 -3.80 14.89 -4.01
N ILE A 70 -2.66 14.37 -3.52
CA ILE A 70 -2.53 12.95 -3.16
C ILE A 70 -3.55 12.61 -2.08
N LYS A 71 -3.57 13.35 -0.97
CA LYS A 71 -4.51 13.14 0.14
C LYS A 71 -5.97 13.17 -0.33
N PHE A 72 -6.33 14.12 -1.17
CA PHE A 72 -7.67 14.22 -1.74
C PHE A 72 -8.03 12.98 -2.57
N LEU A 73 -7.09 12.51 -3.38
CA LEU A 73 -7.32 11.37 -4.26
C LEU A 73 -7.43 10.04 -3.48
N VAL A 74 -6.60 9.83 -2.46
CA VAL A 74 -6.57 8.57 -1.70
C VAL A 74 -7.57 8.51 -0.53
N SER A 75 -8.24 9.61 -0.19
CA SER A 75 -9.23 9.68 0.91
C SER A 75 -10.66 9.34 0.48
N LYS A 76 -10.87 8.88 -0.76
CA LYS A 76 -12.20 8.46 -1.23
C LYS A 76 -12.72 7.29 -0.36
N PRO A 77 -13.95 7.40 0.19
CA PRO A 77 -14.48 6.39 1.11
C PRO A 77 -14.68 5.04 0.41
N GLU A 78 -14.44 3.96 1.15
CA GLU A 78 -14.78 2.61 0.70
C GLU A 78 -16.31 2.46 0.63
N MET A 79 -16.81 1.94 -0.49
CA MET A 79 -18.21 1.50 -0.56
C MET A 79 -18.34 0.08 -0.04
N SER A 80 -19.34 -0.17 0.80
CA SER A 80 -19.63 -1.53 1.28
C SER A 80 -20.20 -2.38 0.15
N LEU A 81 -19.94 -3.70 0.22
CA LEU A 81 -20.50 -4.67 -0.74
C LEU A 81 -22.03 -4.62 -0.78
N GLU A 82 -22.68 -4.39 0.37
CA GLU A 82 -24.14 -4.19 0.45
C GLU A 82 -24.62 -2.97 -0.34
N THR A 83 -23.84 -1.87 -0.34
CA THR A 83 -24.14 -0.67 -1.12
C THR A 83 -23.90 -0.91 -2.62
N MET A 84 -22.92 -1.76 -2.95
CA MET A 84 -22.59 -2.13 -4.34
C MET A 84 -23.66 -3.01 -4.99
N MET A 85 -24.35 -3.85 -4.22
CA MET A 85 -25.39 -4.78 -4.72
C MET A 85 -26.77 -4.13 -4.92
N LEU A 86 -26.97 -2.88 -4.46
CA LEU A 86 -28.29 -2.21 -4.45
C LEU A 86 -28.61 -1.37 -5.71
N GLY A 87 -27.81 -1.43 -6.78
CA GLY A 87 -28.13 -0.68 -8.00
C GLY A 87 -27.23 -1.01 -9.20
N ASP A 88 -27.72 -0.63 -10.39
CA ASP A 88 -27.11 -0.59 -11.73
C ASP A 88 -25.79 -1.36 -11.90
N MET A 89 -25.78 -2.36 -12.79
CA MET A 89 -24.60 -3.14 -13.17
C MET A 89 -23.41 -2.24 -13.53
N SER A 90 -23.62 -1.05 -14.12
CA SER A 90 -22.50 -0.12 -14.37
C SER A 90 -21.88 0.43 -13.08
N LYS A 91 -22.68 0.80 -12.08
CA LYS A 91 -22.17 1.32 -10.79
C LYS A 91 -21.47 0.25 -9.98
N LEU A 92 -22.00 -0.98 -9.96
CA LEU A 92 -21.32 -2.13 -9.35
C LEU A 92 -19.91 -2.29 -9.92
N MET A 93 -19.77 -2.16 -11.24
CA MET A 93 -18.50 -2.38 -11.92
C MET A 93 -17.52 -1.20 -11.77
N GLU A 94 -17.98 0.05 -11.76
CA GLU A 94 -17.16 1.22 -11.40
C GLU A 94 -16.62 1.09 -9.97
N ASN A 95 -17.47 0.59 -9.06
CA ASN A 95 -17.12 0.35 -7.67
C ASN A 95 -16.11 -0.79 -7.51
N MET A 96 -16.27 -1.89 -8.26
CA MET A 96 -15.28 -2.97 -8.30
C MET A 96 -13.92 -2.45 -8.77
N PHE A 97 -13.89 -1.62 -9.83
CA PHE A 97 -12.65 -1.01 -10.32
C PHE A 97 -12.00 -0.10 -9.26
N SER A 98 -12.78 0.78 -8.61
CA SER A 98 -12.26 1.63 -7.53
C SER A 98 -11.67 0.79 -6.38
N ASN A 99 -12.33 -0.32 -6.04
CA ASN A 99 -11.85 -1.21 -4.99
C ASN A 99 -10.51 -1.88 -5.30
N MET A 100 -10.14 -2.05 -6.58
CA MET A 100 -8.83 -2.60 -6.96
C MET A 100 -7.67 -1.72 -6.48
N PHE A 101 -7.91 -0.43 -6.24
CA PHE A 101 -6.91 0.51 -5.70
C PHE A 101 -7.02 0.73 -4.18
N ASN A 102 -7.99 0.13 -3.48
CA ASN A 102 -8.23 0.47 -2.07
C ASN A 102 -7.06 0.13 -1.16
N SER A 103 -6.47 -1.06 -1.32
CA SER A 103 -5.30 -1.48 -0.54
C SER A 103 -4.14 -0.50 -0.72
N PHE A 104 -3.87 -0.14 -1.98
CA PHE A 104 -2.89 0.87 -2.35
C PHE A 104 -3.19 2.23 -1.71
N ASN A 105 -4.41 2.75 -1.83
CA ASN A 105 -4.82 4.03 -1.26
C ASN A 105 -4.71 4.06 0.28
N LYS A 106 -5.09 2.98 0.95
CA LYS A 106 -4.91 2.80 2.40
C LYS A 106 -3.43 2.84 2.78
N GLY A 107 -2.59 2.11 2.05
CA GLY A 107 -1.14 2.13 2.24
C GLY A 107 -0.56 3.52 2.05
N VAL A 108 -0.96 4.24 0.98
CA VAL A 108 -0.52 5.62 0.74
C VAL A 108 -0.92 6.55 1.89
N ASN A 109 -2.18 6.51 2.33
CA ASN A 109 -2.62 7.32 3.47
C ASN A 109 -1.80 7.05 4.73
N SER A 110 -1.50 5.79 5.02
CA SER A 110 -0.69 5.45 6.19
C SER A 110 0.72 6.02 6.07
N VAL A 111 1.36 5.85 4.91
CA VAL A 111 2.71 6.37 4.66
C VAL A 111 2.76 7.90 4.73
N LEU A 112 1.72 8.61 4.28
CA LEU A 112 1.66 10.06 4.36
C LEU A 112 1.67 10.62 5.79
N ASN A 113 1.34 9.80 6.80
CA ASN A 113 1.47 10.20 8.21
C ASN A 113 2.92 10.47 8.63
N ILE A 114 3.92 9.95 7.88
CA ILE A 114 5.33 10.23 8.15
C ILE A 114 5.63 11.74 8.15
N LYS A 115 4.94 12.52 7.30
CA LYS A 115 5.13 13.96 7.22
C LYS A 115 4.76 14.66 8.53
N THR A 116 3.66 14.24 9.16
CA THR A 116 3.23 14.75 10.46
C THR A 116 4.27 14.44 11.53
N ILE A 117 4.81 13.22 11.52
CA ILE A 117 5.79 12.77 12.53
C ILE A 117 7.13 13.49 12.35
N LEU A 118 7.58 13.67 11.11
CA LEU A 118 8.80 14.43 10.82
C LEU A 118 8.69 15.88 11.28
N ASP A 119 7.51 16.50 11.09
CA ASP A 119 7.24 17.86 11.56
C ASP A 119 7.29 17.96 13.09
N GLU A 120 6.71 16.97 13.79
CA GLU A 120 6.72 16.93 15.27
C GLU A 120 8.11 16.67 15.87
N LYS A 121 9.03 16.02 15.15
CA LYS A 121 10.32 15.54 15.68
C LYS A 121 11.53 16.37 15.27
N ILE A 122 11.57 16.79 14.01
CA ILE A 122 12.67 17.56 13.43
C ILE A 122 12.20 18.98 13.10
N GLY A 123 10.94 19.13 12.64
CA GLY A 123 10.39 20.38 12.15
C GLY A 123 10.58 20.53 10.63
N LEU A 124 9.50 20.76 9.89
CA LEU A 124 9.57 20.85 8.43
C LEU A 124 10.17 22.18 7.93
N GLU A 125 10.17 23.22 8.77
CA GLU A 125 10.69 24.55 8.45
C GLU A 125 12.21 24.68 8.72
N GLU A 126 12.86 23.61 9.20
CA GLU A 126 14.31 23.58 9.35
C GLU A 126 15.01 23.56 7.97
N PRO A 127 16.12 24.30 7.80
CA PRO A 127 16.95 24.21 6.61
C PRO A 127 17.45 22.79 6.42
N PHE A 128 17.23 22.24 5.24
CA PHE A 128 17.59 20.85 4.95
C PHE A 128 19.10 20.59 5.12
N ASP A 129 19.96 21.58 4.86
CA ASP A 129 21.41 21.50 5.04
C ASP A 129 21.87 21.43 6.52
N GLN A 130 20.94 21.53 7.46
CA GLN A 130 21.20 21.48 8.90
C GLN A 130 20.68 20.21 9.57
N ILE A 131 20.02 19.32 8.81
CA ILE A 131 19.49 18.06 9.35
C ILE A 131 20.56 16.96 9.25
N ASP A 132 20.84 16.27 10.37
CA ASP A 132 21.70 15.09 10.34
C ASP A 132 20.96 13.95 9.60
N PRO A 133 21.56 13.36 8.53
CA PRO A 133 20.98 12.21 7.85
C PRO A 133 20.58 11.05 8.78
N LYS A 134 21.29 10.89 9.91
CA LYS A 134 21.01 9.87 10.92
C LYS A 134 19.69 10.09 11.65
N ASP A 135 19.24 11.34 11.81
CA ASP A 135 17.96 11.62 12.47
C ASP A 135 16.79 11.16 11.60
N ILE A 136 16.88 11.40 10.29
CA ILE A 136 15.88 10.94 9.33
C ILE A 136 15.89 9.42 9.20
N GLU A 137 17.08 8.80 9.21
CA GLU A 137 17.22 7.34 9.22
C GLU A 137 16.66 6.71 10.49
N TYR A 138 16.96 7.27 11.65
CA TYR A 138 16.40 6.84 12.93
C TYR A 138 14.87 6.90 12.92
N LEU A 139 14.30 8.03 12.51
CA LEU A 139 12.84 8.18 12.44
C LEU A 139 12.20 7.18 11.47
N CYS A 140 12.85 6.90 10.33
CA CYS A 140 12.39 5.86 9.43
C CYS A 140 12.30 4.49 10.12
N PHE A 141 13.36 4.06 10.81
CA PHE A 141 13.33 2.76 11.49
C PHE A 141 12.35 2.71 12.66
N VAL A 142 12.13 3.83 13.35
CA VAL A 142 11.09 3.93 14.39
C VAL A 142 9.70 3.73 13.79
N GLU A 143 9.38 4.39 12.67
CA GLU A 143 8.08 4.23 12.03
C GLU A 143 7.91 2.85 11.39
N LEU A 144 8.94 2.35 10.73
CA LEU A 144 8.94 1.00 10.15
C LEU A 144 8.70 -0.06 11.23
N LYS A 145 9.28 0.11 12.42
CA LYS A 145 9.04 -0.79 13.57
C LYS A 145 7.58 -0.81 13.99
N LYS A 146 6.87 0.32 14.00
CA LYS A 146 5.43 0.34 14.31
C LYS A 146 4.61 -0.44 13.29
N ILE A 147 4.99 -0.36 12.01
CA ILE A 147 4.33 -1.13 10.94
C ILE A 147 4.63 -2.62 11.11
N HIS A 148 5.87 -2.98 11.44
CA HIS A 148 6.26 -4.36 11.75
C HIS A 148 5.49 -4.94 12.95
N GLU A 149 5.24 -4.15 14.00
CA GLU A 149 4.47 -4.60 15.16
C GLU A 149 3.03 -5.00 14.78
N LYS A 150 2.36 -4.22 13.92
CA LYS A 150 1.05 -4.60 13.36
C LYS A 150 1.10 -5.93 12.61
N LEU A 151 2.16 -6.15 11.83
CA LEU A 151 2.34 -7.40 11.09
C LEU A 151 2.54 -8.59 12.03
N LYS A 152 3.34 -8.41 13.10
CA LYS A 152 3.58 -9.42 14.11
C LYS A 152 2.29 -9.91 14.74
N GLU A 153 1.42 -8.98 15.14
CA GLU A 153 0.15 -9.28 15.79
C GLU A 153 -0.72 -10.17 14.90
N LEU A 154 -0.78 -9.88 13.60
CA LEU A 154 -1.56 -10.67 12.64
C LEU A 154 -0.95 -12.06 12.41
N ILE A 155 0.36 -12.14 12.14
CA ILE A 155 1.04 -13.42 11.90
C ILE A 155 0.97 -14.31 13.15
N SER A 156 1.12 -13.73 14.33
CA SER A 156 1.16 -14.48 15.59
C SER A 156 -0.23 -14.93 16.06
N SER A 157 -1.29 -14.38 15.47
CA SER A 157 -2.68 -14.75 15.80
C SER A 157 -3.12 -16.08 15.18
N ASP A 158 -2.38 -16.59 14.20
CA ASP A 158 -2.64 -17.85 13.51
C ASP A 158 -1.40 -18.76 13.57
N ALA A 159 -1.59 -20.00 14.02
CA ALA A 159 -0.47 -20.92 14.23
C ALA A 159 0.21 -21.34 12.92
N ASN A 160 -0.54 -21.52 11.84
CA ASN A 160 -0.01 -21.91 10.55
C ASN A 160 0.78 -20.76 9.92
N ASP A 161 0.25 -19.53 9.96
CA ASP A 161 0.97 -18.35 9.51
C ASP A 161 2.27 -18.16 10.30
N CYS A 162 2.22 -18.29 11.63
CA CYS A 162 3.40 -18.19 12.47
C CYS A 162 4.48 -19.22 12.07
N GLU A 163 4.12 -20.48 11.87
CA GLU A 163 5.08 -21.52 11.45
C GLU A 163 5.70 -21.22 10.07
N ASN A 164 4.92 -20.67 9.14
CA ASN A 164 5.33 -20.50 7.75
C ASN A 164 6.05 -19.17 7.43
N VAL A 165 5.81 -18.09 8.18
CA VAL A 165 6.36 -16.77 7.86
C VAL A 165 7.05 -16.04 9.01
N TYR A 166 7.01 -16.56 10.24
CA TYR A 166 7.60 -15.85 11.38
C TYR A 166 9.13 -15.74 11.29
N SER A 167 9.82 -16.72 10.67
CA SER A 167 11.28 -16.64 10.47
C SER A 167 11.67 -15.49 9.54
N GLU A 168 10.92 -15.31 8.44
CA GLU A 168 11.09 -14.19 7.52
C GLU A 168 10.80 -12.86 8.22
N TYR A 169 9.72 -12.80 9.00
CA TYR A 169 9.39 -11.64 9.81
C TYR A 169 10.51 -11.30 10.81
N GLU A 170 11.03 -12.28 11.54
CA GLU A 170 12.10 -12.07 12.52
C GLU A 170 13.39 -11.56 11.86
N GLN A 171 13.78 -12.13 10.72
CA GLN A 171 14.92 -11.65 9.95
C GLN A 171 14.70 -10.21 9.45
N MET A 172 13.48 -9.89 9.00
CA MET A 172 13.11 -8.55 8.55
C MET A 172 13.26 -7.51 9.65
N VAL A 173 12.73 -7.76 10.85
CA VAL A 173 12.75 -6.76 11.95
C VAL A 173 14.12 -6.57 12.60
N ASN A 174 15.01 -7.55 12.47
CA ASN A 174 16.36 -7.49 13.03
C ASN A 174 17.39 -6.88 12.05
N SER A 175 16.95 -6.44 10.87
CA SER A 175 17.82 -5.82 9.86
C SER A 175 17.70 -4.31 9.84
N THR A 176 18.79 -3.64 9.46
CA THR A 176 18.81 -2.22 9.04
C THR A 176 19.03 -2.06 7.53
N ASP A 177 19.22 -3.17 6.80
CA ASP A 177 19.34 -3.17 5.35
C ASP A 177 17.94 -3.18 4.72
N LEU A 178 17.54 -2.06 4.12
CA LEU A 178 16.25 -1.87 3.46
C LEU A 178 16.02 -2.82 2.28
N ASP A 179 17.07 -3.22 1.56
CA ASP A 179 16.95 -4.17 0.45
C ASP A 179 16.63 -5.56 0.99
N PHE A 180 17.33 -5.96 2.06
CA PHE A 180 17.04 -7.20 2.76
C PHE A 180 15.64 -7.21 3.40
N ILE A 181 15.22 -6.11 4.04
CA ILE A 181 13.87 -5.96 4.59
C ILE A 181 12.83 -6.14 3.48
N MET A 182 13.02 -5.49 2.34
CA MET A 182 12.09 -5.58 1.21
C MET A 182 12.04 -7.01 0.62
N GLN A 183 13.18 -7.70 0.56
CA GLN A 183 13.24 -9.11 0.16
C GLN A 183 12.42 -10.00 1.11
N LYS A 184 12.56 -9.83 2.43
CA LYS A 184 11.81 -10.62 3.41
C LYS A 184 10.32 -10.30 3.40
N ASN A 185 9.97 -9.02 3.28
CA ASN A 185 8.59 -8.59 3.10
C ASN A 185 7.95 -9.24 1.85
N GLU A 186 8.69 -9.35 0.74
CA GLU A 186 8.22 -10.03 -0.47
C GLU A 186 8.00 -11.54 -0.24
N MET A 187 8.85 -12.19 0.55
CA MET A 187 8.64 -13.61 0.90
C MET A 187 7.36 -13.82 1.70
N ILE A 188 7.08 -12.94 2.68
CA ILE A 188 5.82 -12.95 3.45
C ILE A 188 4.64 -12.71 2.49
N GLN A 189 4.70 -11.66 1.65
CA GLN A 189 3.66 -11.38 0.66
C GLN A 189 3.39 -12.58 -0.26
N ARG A 190 4.43 -13.26 -0.75
CA ARG A 190 4.29 -14.43 -1.63
C ARG A 190 3.58 -15.58 -0.95
N TYR A 191 3.84 -15.86 0.34
CA TYR A 191 3.10 -16.86 1.09
C TYR A 191 1.61 -16.52 1.13
N TYR A 192 1.26 -15.29 1.50
CA TYR A 192 -0.14 -14.86 1.53
C TYR A 192 -0.76 -14.86 0.14
N LEU A 193 -0.12 -14.33 -0.90
CA LEU A 193 -0.72 -14.17 -2.23
C LEU A 193 -0.72 -15.42 -3.11
N LYS A 194 0.10 -16.44 -2.82
CA LYS A 194 0.22 -17.63 -3.69
C LYS A 194 -0.09 -18.95 -3.00
N LEU A 195 0.19 -19.06 -1.70
CA LEU A 195 0.07 -20.33 -0.98
C LEU A 195 -1.20 -20.36 -0.13
N LYS A 196 -1.42 -19.30 0.67
CA LYS A 196 -2.62 -19.16 1.50
C LYS A 196 -3.96 -19.07 0.73
N PRO A 197 -4.08 -18.53 -0.49
CA PRO A 197 -5.39 -18.42 -1.15
C PRO A 197 -5.98 -19.77 -1.53
N ASN A 198 -5.14 -20.79 -1.76
CA ASN A 198 -5.62 -22.16 -2.00
C ASN A 198 -6.24 -22.73 -0.72
N HIS A 199 -5.61 -22.49 0.44
CA HIS A 199 -6.15 -22.87 1.75
C HIS A 199 -7.45 -22.13 2.09
N VAL A 200 -7.48 -20.81 1.85
CA VAL A 200 -8.68 -19.98 2.04
C VAL A 200 -9.80 -20.46 1.11
N MET A 201 -9.53 -20.74 -0.17
CA MET A 201 -10.51 -21.30 -1.12
C MET A 201 -11.02 -22.69 -0.71
N GLU A 202 -10.15 -23.55 -0.18
CA GLU A 202 -10.54 -24.86 0.37
C GLU A 202 -11.44 -24.71 1.59
N ASN A 203 -11.10 -23.81 2.53
CA ASN A 203 -11.94 -23.49 3.70
C ASN A 203 -13.28 -22.84 3.28
N MET A 204 -13.28 -21.99 2.23
CA MET A 204 -14.50 -21.42 1.65
C MET A 204 -15.45 -22.47 1.09
N MET A 205 -14.94 -23.61 0.62
CA MET A 205 -15.78 -24.71 0.11
C MET A 205 -16.34 -25.62 1.22
N ILE A 206 -15.87 -25.48 2.47
CA ILE A 206 -16.15 -26.43 3.56
C ILE A 206 -16.81 -25.75 4.79
N GLY A 207 -16.63 -24.44 5.00
CA GLY A 207 -17.01 -23.73 6.24
C GLY A 207 -18.25 -22.82 6.17
N GLY A 208 -18.76 -22.44 7.35
CA GLY A 208 -19.81 -21.43 7.53
C GLY A 208 -19.29 -19.98 7.39
N THR A 209 -20.21 -19.02 7.24
CA THR A 209 -19.91 -17.63 6.82
C THR A 209 -18.94 -16.85 7.73
N ASP A 210 -18.96 -17.09 9.04
CA ASP A 210 -18.29 -16.20 10.02
C ASP A 210 -16.79 -16.49 10.17
N GLU A 211 -16.39 -17.77 10.16
CA GLU A 211 -14.97 -18.17 10.20
C GLU A 211 -14.27 -17.80 8.88
N MET A 212 -14.97 -17.98 7.77
CA MET A 212 -14.55 -17.55 6.44
C MET A 212 -14.31 -16.03 6.37
N GLN A 213 -15.23 -15.21 6.91
CA GLN A 213 -15.06 -13.76 6.94
C GLN A 213 -13.83 -13.34 7.76
N LYS A 214 -13.59 -13.98 8.90
CA LYS A 214 -12.41 -13.69 9.74
C LYS A 214 -11.10 -14.03 9.02
N GLU A 215 -11.04 -15.16 8.34
CA GLU A 215 -9.83 -15.60 7.62
C GLU A 215 -9.52 -14.68 6.42
N ILE A 216 -10.55 -14.27 5.67
CA ILE A 216 -10.43 -13.29 4.58
C ILE A 216 -9.96 -11.94 5.10
N LEU A 217 -10.51 -11.46 6.22
CA LEU A 217 -10.10 -10.20 6.84
C LEU A 217 -8.65 -10.25 7.32
N ALA A 218 -8.23 -11.34 7.98
CA ALA A 218 -6.85 -11.52 8.43
C ALA A 218 -5.88 -11.55 7.24
N PHE A 219 -6.22 -12.28 6.19
CA PHE A 219 -5.47 -12.29 4.92
C PHE A 219 -5.34 -10.88 4.33
N GLN A 220 -6.45 -10.15 4.18
CA GLN A 220 -6.45 -8.81 3.61
C GLN A 220 -5.61 -7.84 4.44
N ASN A 221 -5.66 -7.94 5.77
CA ASN A 221 -4.89 -7.10 6.67
C ASN A 221 -3.39 -7.34 6.54
N VAL A 222 -2.94 -8.59 6.39
CA VAL A 222 -1.51 -8.88 6.17
C VAL A 222 -1.04 -8.39 4.80
N VAL A 223 -1.83 -8.59 3.74
CA VAL A 223 -1.52 -8.03 2.40
C VAL A 223 -1.43 -6.51 2.45
N ASN A 224 -2.33 -5.85 3.17
CA ASN A 224 -2.30 -4.39 3.33
C ASN A 224 -1.04 -3.91 4.06
N ILE A 225 -0.68 -4.53 5.20
CA ILE A 225 0.48 -4.11 6.00
C ILE A 225 1.80 -4.39 5.27
N THR A 226 1.91 -5.53 4.60
CA THR A 226 3.10 -5.82 3.79
C THR A 226 3.21 -4.88 2.58
N GLY A 227 2.09 -4.43 2.00
CA GLY A 227 2.06 -3.36 1.01
C GLY A 227 2.49 -2.01 1.61
N GLU A 228 2.06 -1.69 2.83
CA GLU A 228 2.46 -0.48 3.56
C GLU A 228 3.99 -0.44 3.79
N ILE A 229 4.59 -1.57 4.19
CA ILE A 229 6.06 -1.70 4.35
C ILE A 229 6.79 -1.40 3.04
N GLU A 230 6.36 -2.01 1.93
CA GLU A 230 6.96 -1.80 0.61
C GLU A 230 6.89 -0.32 0.20
N LEU A 231 5.71 0.28 0.34
CA LEU A 231 5.45 1.68 0.03
C LEU A 231 6.32 2.62 0.88
N PHE A 232 6.43 2.35 2.17
CA PHE A 232 7.22 3.12 3.12
C PHE A 232 8.72 3.07 2.78
N ILE A 233 9.27 1.88 2.54
CA ILE A 233 10.69 1.71 2.17
C ILE A 233 11.01 2.43 0.86
N LYS A 234 10.12 2.35 -0.14
CA LYS A 234 10.28 3.06 -1.41
C LYS A 234 10.33 4.58 -1.22
N LEU A 235 9.44 5.13 -0.40
CA LEU A 235 9.46 6.57 -0.08
C LEU A 235 10.76 6.95 0.63
N PHE A 236 11.15 6.17 1.63
CA PHE A 236 12.35 6.45 2.41
C PHE A 236 13.62 6.42 1.57
N LYS A 237 13.75 5.49 0.62
CA LYS A 237 14.88 5.46 -0.32
C LYS A 237 14.98 6.73 -1.16
N ILE A 238 13.85 7.28 -1.61
CA ILE A 238 13.80 8.53 -2.38
C ILE A 238 14.21 9.72 -1.49
N ILE A 239 13.73 9.74 -0.24
CA ILE A 239 14.09 10.76 0.74
C ILE A 239 15.60 10.69 1.04
N LYS A 240 16.13 9.52 1.37
CA LYS A 240 17.55 9.27 1.67
C LYS A 240 18.47 9.59 0.50
N ALA A 241 18.04 9.43 -0.75
CA ALA A 241 18.84 9.80 -1.92
C ALA A 241 19.00 11.33 -2.09
N LYS A 242 18.19 12.13 -1.38
CA LYS A 242 18.21 13.59 -1.43
C LYS A 242 18.83 14.23 -0.18
N ILE A 243 19.13 13.40 0.82
CA ILE A 243 19.75 13.76 2.11
C ILE A 243 21.21 13.29 2.11
#